data_AF-A0A1Q7BDW8-F1
#
_entry.id   AF-A0A1Q7BDW8-F1
#
_cell.length_a   1.000
_cell.length_b   1.000
_cell.length_c   1.000
_cell.angle_alpha   90.00
_cell.angle_beta   90.00
_cell.angle_gamma   90.00
#
_symmetry.space_group_name_H-M   'P 1'
#
loop_
_entity.id
_entity.type
_entity.pdbx_description
1 polymer ?
#
loop_
_entity_poly.entity_id
_entity_poly.type
_entity_poly.pdbx_seq_one_letter_code
_entity_poly.pdbx_strand_id
1 'polypeptide(L)'
;MNAGAPRTLAHSWLLLIHQLPAKPAYLRVKIWRRLQDLGAIAVKNAVHALPMNEESQEDFEWLLREIVEGGGEAFVLRSTLDRRPFG
;
A
#
# COMPACT_ATOMS: atom_id res chain seq x y z
N MET A 1 29.58 -11.84 -5.87
CA MET A 1 28.95 -10.55 -6.22
C MET A 1 27.96 -10.80 -7.35
N ASN A 2 26.80 -10.14 -7.34
CA ASN A 2 25.56 -10.41 -8.08
C ASN A 2 24.54 -11.28 -7.32
N ALA A 3 24.02 -10.74 -6.20
CA ALA A 3 22.66 -11.05 -5.80
C ALA A 3 21.75 -10.57 -6.94
N GLY A 4 21.01 -11.48 -7.57
CA GLY A 4 20.12 -11.16 -8.68
C GLY A 4 19.22 -10.00 -8.30
N ALA A 5 19.25 -8.93 -9.10
CA ALA A 5 18.35 -7.79 -8.93
C ALA A 5 16.92 -8.34 -8.76
N PRO A 6 16.15 -7.88 -7.76
CA PRO A 6 14.79 -8.35 -7.58
C PRO A 6 14.10 -8.17 -8.93
N ARG A 7 13.47 -9.24 -9.42
CA ARG A 7 12.66 -9.18 -10.62
C ARG A 7 11.48 -8.26 -10.27
N THR A 8 11.64 -6.96 -10.44
CA THR A 8 10.53 -6.04 -10.54
C THR A 8 9.81 -6.48 -11.80
N LEU A 9 8.90 -7.44 -11.66
CA LEU A 9 7.95 -7.77 -12.70
C LEU A 9 7.32 -6.42 -13.02
N ALA A 10 7.58 -5.86 -14.20
CA ALA A 10 7.36 -4.45 -14.56
C ALA A 10 5.91 -3.94 -14.44
N HIS A 11 5.05 -4.76 -13.85
CA HIS A 11 3.63 -4.65 -13.69
C HIS A 11 3.15 -5.10 -12.30
N SER A 12 4.03 -5.43 -11.35
CA SER A 12 3.60 -5.84 -10.00
C SER A 12 3.38 -4.65 -9.08
N TRP A 13 2.23 -4.63 -8.41
CA TRP A 13 1.77 -3.57 -7.53
C TRP A 13 1.32 -4.14 -6.19
N LEU A 14 1.56 -3.37 -5.16
CA LEU A 14 0.98 -3.56 -3.84
C LEU A 14 -0.20 -2.62 -3.70
N LEU A 15 -1.31 -3.13 -3.14
CA LEU A 15 -2.47 -2.33 -2.81
C LEU A 15 -2.74 -2.45 -1.30
N LEU A 16 -2.78 -1.33 -0.61
CA LEU A 16 -3.27 -1.23 0.75
C LEU A 16 -4.75 -0.80 0.72
N ILE A 17 -5.62 -1.68 1.19
CA ILE A 17 -7.03 -1.41 1.40
C ILE A 17 -7.24 -1.25 2.89
N HIS A 18 -7.80 -0.13 3.34
CA HIS A 18 -7.97 0.10 4.77
C HIS A 18 -9.33 0.68 5.15
N GLN A 19 -9.72 0.47 6.40
CA GLN A 19 -10.86 1.10 7.03
C GLN A 19 -10.41 1.63 8.39
N LEU A 20 -10.54 2.93 8.59
CA LEU A 20 -10.13 3.59 9.82
C LEU A 20 -11.37 3.90 10.67
N PRO A 21 -11.30 3.73 12.00
CA PRO A 21 -12.40 4.09 12.88
C PRO A 21 -12.67 5.59 12.83
N ALA A 22 -13.93 5.99 13.09
CA ALA A 22 -14.35 7.39 13.07
C ALA A 22 -13.67 8.22 14.17
N LYS A 23 -13.30 7.58 15.29
CA LYS A 23 -12.51 8.15 16.37
C LYS A 23 -11.42 7.16 16.78
N PRO A 24 -10.22 7.64 17.13
CA PRO A 24 -9.83 9.06 17.20
C PRO A 24 -9.40 9.63 15.84
N ALA A 25 -9.74 10.90 15.56
CA ALA A 25 -9.49 11.54 14.26
C ALA A 25 -7.99 11.64 13.91
N TYR A 26 -7.10 11.64 14.91
CA TYR A 26 -5.66 11.72 14.68
C TYR A 26 -5.13 10.51 13.88
N LEU A 27 -5.75 9.34 14.02
CA LEU A 27 -5.29 8.12 13.33
C LEU A 27 -5.42 8.30 11.81
N ARG A 28 -6.55 8.84 11.34
CA ARG A 28 -6.77 9.11 9.91
C ARG A 28 -5.72 10.06 9.33
N VAL A 29 -5.41 11.13 10.06
CA VAL A 29 -4.38 12.10 9.64
C VAL A 29 -3.00 11.46 9.63
N LYS A 30 -2.66 10.67 10.66
CA LYS A 30 -1.36 9.96 10.76
C LYS A 30 -1.15 9.01 9.58
N ILE A 31 -2.13 8.16 9.31
CA ILE A 31 -2.08 7.19 8.20
C ILE A 31 -2.02 7.90 6.85
N TRP A 32 -2.83 8.96 6.64
CA TRP A 32 -2.77 9.74 5.40
C TRP A 32 -1.39 10.37 5.17
N ARG A 33 -0.76 10.95 6.21
CA ARG A 33 0.58 11.55 6.07
C ARG A 33 1.62 10.49 5.67
N ARG A 34 1.60 9.33 6.33
CA ARG A 34 2.48 8.21 5.97
C ARG A 34 2.29 7.77 4.52
N LEU A 35 1.05 7.65 4.06
CA LEU A 35 0.77 7.29 2.66
C LEU A 35 1.33 8.32 1.67
N GLN A 36 1.27 9.61 1.99
CA GLN A 36 1.89 10.65 1.16
C GLN A 36 3.42 10.55 1.18
N ASP A 37 4.02 10.35 2.37
CA ASP A 37 5.47 10.23 2.54
C ASP A 37 6.04 9.02 1.77
N LEU A 38 5.29 7.92 1.71
CA LEU A 38 5.62 6.72 0.94
C LEU A 38 5.44 6.91 -0.58
N GLY A 39 4.83 8.01 -1.03
CA GLY A 39 4.47 8.21 -2.44
C GLY A 39 3.34 7.30 -2.92
N ALA A 40 2.48 6.82 -2.02
CA ALA A 40 1.39 5.92 -2.35
C ALA A 40 0.31 6.63 -3.18
N ILE A 41 -0.08 5.99 -4.28
CA ILE A 41 -1.08 6.53 -5.20
C ILE A 41 -2.47 6.12 -4.74
N ALA A 42 -3.37 7.09 -4.53
CA ALA A 42 -4.76 6.80 -4.22
C ALA A 42 -5.49 6.28 -5.46
N VAL A 43 -5.87 5.00 -5.44
CA VAL A 43 -6.62 4.36 -6.54
C VAL A 43 -8.11 4.69 -6.42
N LYS A 44 -8.67 4.59 -5.20
CA LYS A 44 -10.05 4.96 -4.86
C LYS A 44 -10.27 4.97 -3.35
N ASN A 45 -10.91 5.99 -2.80
CA ASN A 45 -11.29 6.08 -1.39
C ASN A 45 -10.14 5.69 -0.44
N ALA A 46 -10.19 4.48 0.13
CA ALA A 46 -9.22 3.95 1.09
C ALA A 46 -8.33 2.84 0.50
N VAL A 47 -8.15 2.88 -0.82
CA VAL A 47 -7.28 1.98 -1.59
C VAL A 47 -6.09 2.78 -2.11
N HIS A 48 -4.90 2.41 -1.67
CA HIS A 48 -3.64 3.06 -2.02
C HIS A 48 -2.69 2.05 -2.66
N ALA A 49 -1.87 2.47 -3.61
CA ALA A 49 -1.00 1.58 -4.37
C ALA A 49 0.46 2.04 -4.39
N LEU A 50 1.38 1.07 -4.37
CA LEU A 50 2.82 1.26 -4.59
C LEU A 50 3.34 0.22 -5.60
N PRO A 51 4.38 0.55 -6.40
CA PRO A 51 5.12 -0.46 -7.14
C PRO A 51 5.66 -1.54 -6.20
N MET A 52 5.59 -2.81 -6.59
CA MET A 52 6.06 -3.90 -5.73
C MET A 52 7.59 -3.96 -5.70
N ASN A 53 8.15 -3.73 -4.52
CA ASN A 53 9.53 -4.02 -4.14
C ASN A 53 9.57 -4.40 -2.64
N GLU A 54 10.75 -4.76 -2.12
CA GLU A 54 10.90 -5.21 -0.73
C GLU A 54 10.57 -4.10 0.29
N GLU A 55 11.03 -2.88 0.04
CA GLU A 55 10.80 -1.70 0.90
C GLU A 55 9.31 -1.35 0.98
N SER A 56 8.64 -1.22 -0.17
CA SER A 56 7.21 -0.94 -0.24
C SER A 56 6.36 -2.05 0.39
N GLN A 57 6.83 -3.30 0.37
CA GLN A 57 6.16 -4.39 1.07
C GLN A 57 6.27 -4.22 2.58
N GLU A 58 7.47 -3.98 3.11
CA GLU A 58 7.67 -3.74 4.54
C GLU A 58 6.88 -2.51 5.01
N ASP A 59 6.90 -1.41 4.25
CA ASP A 59 6.17 -0.18 4.58
C ASP A 59 4.66 -0.42 4.70
N PHE A 60 4.07 -1.14 3.75
CA PHE A 60 2.65 -1.48 3.79
C PHE A 60 2.32 -2.48 4.91
N GLU A 61 3.21 -3.42 5.22
CA GLU A 61 3.04 -4.33 6.37
C GLU A 61 3.09 -3.58 7.70
N TRP A 62 4.01 -2.62 7.86
CA TRP A 62 4.06 -1.74 9.03
C TRP A 62 2.82 -0.88 9.16
N LEU A 63 2.37 -0.28 8.05
CA LEU A 63 1.19 0.56 8.04
C LEU A 63 -0.08 -0.25 8.33
N LEU A 64 -0.19 -1.48 7.81
CA LEU A 64 -1.27 -2.40 8.13
C LEU A 64 -1.33 -2.70 9.63
N ARG A 65 -0.18 -3.01 10.26
CA ARG A 65 -0.12 -3.26 11.71
C ARG A 65 -0.58 -2.05 12.50
N GLU A 66 -0.07 -0.87 12.15
CA GLU A 66 -0.46 0.38 12.81
C GLU A 66 -1.96 0.69 12.68
N ILE A 67 -2.56 0.39 11.53
CA ILE A 67 -4.01 0.54 11.33
C ILE A 67 -4.78 -0.42 12.24
N VAL A 68 -4.37 -1.69 12.29
CA VAL A 68 -5.03 -2.72 13.12
C VAL A 68 -4.88 -2.42 14.61
N GLU A 69 -3.69 -2.03 15.07
CA GLU A 69 -3.44 -1.59 16.44
C GLU A 69 -4.25 -0.34 16.82
N GLY A 70 -4.48 0.55 15.85
CA GLY A 70 -5.35 1.72 15.99
C GLY A 70 -6.85 1.41 16.01
N GLY A 71 -7.25 0.12 15.92
CA GLY A 71 -8.65 -0.32 15.91
C GLY A 71 -9.33 -0.22 14.54
N GLY A 72 -8.55 -0.14 13.46
CA GLY A 72 -9.03 -0.24 12.10
C GLY A 72 -8.87 -1.64 11.50
N GLU A 73 -9.22 -1.75 10.23
CA GLU A 73 -9.00 -2.96 9.43
C GLU A 73 -8.14 -2.61 8.22
N ALA A 74 -7.23 -3.50 7.82
CA ALA A 74 -6.41 -3.29 6.64
C ALA A 74 -6.01 -4.61 5.99
N PHE A 75 -5.83 -4.56 4.66
CA PHE A 75 -5.41 -5.66 3.83
C PHE A 75 -4.33 -5.18 2.85
N VAL A 76 -3.30 -6.00 2.64
CA VAL A 76 -2.30 -5.79 1.60
C VAL A 76 -2.52 -6.84 0.51
N LEU A 77 -2.78 -6.39 -0.72
CA LEU A 77 -2.89 -7.23 -1.89
C LEU A 77 -1.65 -7.08 -2.76
N ARG A 78 -1.13 -8.21 -3.23
CA ARG A 78 -0.18 -8.26 -4.35
C ARG A 78 -0.96 -8.48 -5.64
N SER A 79 -0.70 -7.66 -6.63
CA SER A 79 -1.37 -7.72 -7.93
C SER A 79 -0.38 -7.55 -9.07
N THR A 80 -0.74 -8.04 -10.25
CA THR A 80 -0.05 -7.74 -11.50
C THR A 80 -1.00 -6.97 -12.41
N LEU A 81 -0.59 -5.80 -12.85
CA LEU A 81 -1.35 -4.92 -13.73
C LEU A 81 -1.15 -5.32 -15.19
N ASP A 82 -2.15 -5.98 -15.77
CA ASP A 82 -2.21 -6.21 -17.22
C ASP A 82 -2.82 -4.99 -17.92
N ARG A 83 -2.05 -4.32 -18.79
CA ARG A 83 -2.57 -3.23 -19.62
C ARG A 83 -3.09 -3.81 -20.94
N ARG A 84 -4.38 -4.13 -20.96
CA ARG A 84 -5.07 -4.55 -22.19
C ARG A 84 -5.38 -3.33 -23.07
N PRO A 85 -5.10 -3.38 -24.39
CA PRO A 85 -5.59 -2.35 -25.30
C PRO A 85 -7.12 -2.41 -25.33
N PHE A 86 -7.78 -1.26 -25.20
CA PHE A 86 -9.20 -1.13 -25.52
C PHE A 86 -9.35 -1.27 -27.04
N GLY A 87 -10.11 -2.27 -27.48
CA GLY A 87 -10.45 -2.51 -28.90
C GLY A 87 -11.68 -1.72 -29.31
#